data_AF-A0A7V9CAR9-F1
#
_entry.id   AF-A0A7V9CAR9-F1
#
_cell.length_a   1.000
_cell.length_b   1.000
_cell.length_c   1.000
_cell.angle_alpha   90.00
_cell.angle_beta   90.00
_cell.angle_gamma   90.00
#
_symmetry.space_group_name_H-M   'P 1'
#
loop_
_entity.id
_entity.type
_entity.pdbx_description
1 polymer ?
#
loop_
_entity_poly.entity_id
_entity_poly.type
_entity_poly.pdbx_seq_one_letter_code
_entity_poly.pdbx_strand_id
1 'polypeptide(L)'
;VALPGGVALANRLGLGPFSPDVSAGVLRRSGLNAMAEVARSLRIEADHIVFGHIHRPGPLPGDRIAEWRPAGSPALTNTGSWSFDEVFLGRDGAATNPYWPGSIVYVGDEGPPEIVSVLAELSFEQLSASGT
;
A
#
# COMPACT_ATOMS: atom_id res chain seq x y z
N VAL A 1 13.01 5.02 -8.58
CA VAL A 1 13.61 5.63 -7.37
C VAL A 1 13.78 7.12 -7.61
N ALA A 2 13.11 7.97 -6.83
CA ALA A 2 13.34 9.42 -6.89
C ALA A 2 14.71 9.69 -6.24
N LEU A 3 15.64 10.25 -7.01
CA LEU A 3 16.92 10.71 -6.48
C LEU A 3 16.65 11.94 -5.59
N PRO A 4 17.14 11.99 -4.34
CA PRO A 4 16.88 13.11 -3.40
C PRO A 4 17.13 14.51 -3.97
N GLY A 5 18.06 14.65 -4.92
CA GLY A 5 18.31 15.91 -5.63
C GLY A 5 17.17 16.38 -6.55
N GLY A 6 16.35 15.46 -7.06
CA GLY A 6 15.20 15.77 -7.92
C GLY A 6 14.04 16.42 -7.16
N VAL A 7 13.84 16.05 -5.89
CA VAL A 7 12.77 16.61 -5.04
C VAL A 7 13.02 18.09 -4.75
N ALA A 8 14.27 18.45 -4.40
CA ALA A 8 14.65 19.84 -4.15
C ALA A 8 14.50 20.71 -5.41
N LEU A 9 14.89 20.19 -6.58
CA LEU A 9 14.74 20.89 -7.85
C LEU A 9 13.27 21.08 -8.23
N ALA A 10 12.43 20.06 -8.08
CA ALA A 10 10.98 20.15 -8.36
C ALA A 10 10.28 21.17 -7.45
N ASN A 11 10.61 21.19 -6.15
CA ASN A 11 10.11 22.19 -5.21
C ASN A 11 10.54 23.60 -5.60
N ARG A 12 11.81 23.79 -5.98
CA ARG A 12 12.33 25.08 -6.43
C ARG A 12 11.67 25.58 -7.72
N LEU A 13 11.22 24.65 -8.57
CA LEU A 13 10.47 24.97 -9.79
C LEU A 13 8.97 25.20 -9.54
N GLY A 14 8.50 25.16 -8.28
CA GLY A 14 7.11 25.42 -7.91
C GLY A 14 6.16 24.26 -8.19
N LEU A 15 6.68 23.07 -8.49
CA LEU A 15 5.87 21.86 -8.69
C LEU A 15 5.48 21.19 -7.35
N GLY A 16 6.04 21.66 -6.24
CA GLY A 16 5.83 21.15 -4.89
C GLY A 16 4.72 21.87 -4.10
N PRO A 17 4.61 21.60 -2.79
CA PRO A 17 5.66 21.04 -1.94
C PRO A 17 5.70 19.50 -1.91
N PHE A 18 6.85 18.93 -2.27
CA PHE A 18 7.18 17.51 -2.12
C PHE A 18 8.10 17.29 -0.92
N SER A 19 7.82 16.28 -0.12
CA SER A 19 8.72 15.83 0.96
C SER A 19 9.86 14.99 0.38
N PRO A 20 11.12 15.17 0.84
CA PRO A 20 12.21 14.27 0.50
C PRO A 20 12.14 12.93 1.27
N ASP A 21 11.27 12.82 2.29
CA ASP A 21 11.06 11.58 3.03
C ASP A 21 10.23 10.60 2.19
N VAL A 22 10.91 9.57 1.68
CA VAL A 22 10.33 8.47 0.90
C VAL A 22 10.29 7.16 1.72
N SER A 23 10.26 7.26 3.05
CA SER A 23 10.13 6.08 3.91
C SER A 23 8.83 5.31 3.61
N ALA A 24 8.85 4.00 3.84
CA ALA A 24 7.70 3.12 3.64
C ALA A 24 6.42 3.64 4.36
N GLY A 25 6.58 4.17 5.57
CA GLY A 25 5.48 4.76 6.34
C GLY A 25 4.90 6.03 5.70
N VAL A 26 5.75 6.89 5.12
CA VAL A 26 5.28 8.08 4.38
C VAL A 26 4.61 7.67 3.08
N LEU A 27 5.18 6.73 2.32
CA LEU A 27 4.59 6.25 1.07
C LEU A 27 3.18 5.68 1.30
N ARG A 28 3.00 4.84 2.33
CA ARG A 28 1.68 4.33 2.71
C ARG A 28 0.70 5.46 3.02
N ARG A 29 1.04 6.37 3.93
CA ARG A 29 0.14 7.47 4.34
C ARG A 29 -0.21 8.38 3.17
N SER A 30 0.75 8.73 2.33
CA SER A 30 0.52 9.55 1.15
C SER A 30 -0.43 8.88 0.17
N GLY A 31 -0.29 7.57 -0.07
CA GLY A 31 -1.20 6.81 -0.92
C GLY A 31 -2.62 6.70 -0.36
N LEU A 32 -2.76 6.47 0.96
CA LEU A 32 -4.07 6.45 1.63
C LEU A 32 -4.77 7.81 1.55
N ASN A 33 -4.03 8.89 1.80
CA ASN A 33 -4.56 10.26 1.68
C ASN A 33 -4.99 10.57 0.24
N ALA A 34 -4.20 10.17 -0.76
CA ALA A 34 -4.56 10.34 -2.16
C ALA A 34 -5.84 9.56 -2.51
N MET A 35 -5.98 8.34 -2.02
CA MET A 35 -7.18 7.54 -2.28
C MET A 35 -8.42 8.12 -1.58
N ALA A 36 -8.27 8.62 -0.34
CA ALA A 36 -9.33 9.34 0.37
C ALA A 36 -9.79 10.58 -0.40
N GLU A 37 -8.85 11.33 -0.97
CA GLU A 37 -9.14 12.51 -1.78
C GLU A 37 -9.86 12.16 -3.10
N VAL A 38 -9.50 11.05 -3.75
CA VAL A 38 -10.23 10.54 -4.92
C VAL A 38 -11.65 10.13 -4.53
N ALA A 39 -11.82 9.38 -3.43
CA ALA A 39 -13.13 8.98 -2.94
C ALA A 39 -14.03 10.20 -2.69
N ARG A 40 -13.49 11.23 -2.04
CA ARG A 40 -14.17 12.50 -1.78
C ARG A 40 -14.52 13.24 -3.07
N SER A 41 -13.56 13.37 -3.98
CA SER A 41 -13.72 14.13 -5.23
C SER A 41 -14.74 13.49 -6.17
N LEU A 42 -14.77 12.16 -6.22
CA LEU A 42 -15.74 11.39 -6.99
C LEU A 42 -17.08 11.20 -6.26
N ARG A 43 -17.18 11.63 -4.99
CA ARG A 43 -18.35 11.44 -4.12
C ARG A 43 -18.75 9.96 -4.04
N ILE A 44 -17.80 9.09 -3.75
CA ILE A 44 -18.06 7.67 -3.53
C ILE A 44 -18.80 7.49 -2.21
N GLU A 45 -19.99 6.91 -2.28
CA GLU A 45 -20.89 6.69 -1.12
C GLU A 45 -20.86 5.25 -0.59
N ALA A 46 -19.91 4.42 -1.05
CA ALA A 46 -19.74 3.05 -0.56
C ALA A 46 -19.18 3.03 0.88
N ASP A 47 -19.49 1.98 1.66
CA ASP A 47 -18.90 1.81 3.00
C ASP A 47 -17.40 1.45 2.93
N HIS A 48 -17.00 0.77 1.85
CA HIS A 48 -15.67 0.23 1.64
C HIS A 48 -15.14 0.55 0.24
N ILE A 49 -13.84 0.85 0.15
CA ILE A 49 -13.11 1.00 -1.11
C ILE A 49 -11.95 0.01 -1.11
N VAL A 50 -11.93 -0.87 -2.11
CA VAL A 50 -10.78 -1.74 -2.41
C VAL A 50 -9.95 -1.10 -3.53
N PHE A 51 -8.65 -0.96 -3.30
CA PHE A 51 -7.73 -0.32 -4.26
C PHE A 51 -6.33 -0.97 -4.24
N GLY A 52 -5.45 -0.54 -5.15
CA GLY A 52 -4.09 -1.07 -5.31
C GLY A 52 -3.01 0.01 -5.28
N HIS A 53 -2.01 -0.12 -6.15
CA HIS A 53 -0.96 0.87 -6.45
C HIS A 53 0.15 1.09 -5.40
N ILE A 54 -0.13 1.01 -4.09
CA ILE A 54 0.91 1.26 -3.06
C ILE A 54 1.73 0.02 -2.69
N HIS A 55 1.44 -1.12 -3.33
CA HIS A 55 2.14 -2.40 -3.26
C HIS A 55 2.23 -3.02 -1.85
N ARG A 56 1.47 -2.49 -0.90
CA ARG A 56 1.40 -2.97 0.48
C ARG A 56 -0.07 -3.24 0.82
N PRO A 57 -0.45 -4.49 1.13
CA PRO A 57 -1.81 -4.75 1.58
C PRO A 57 -2.08 -4.03 2.90
N GLY A 58 -3.36 -3.81 3.17
CA GLY A 58 -3.79 -3.35 4.48
C GLY A 58 -5.23 -2.89 4.55
N PRO A 59 -5.76 -2.65 5.76
CA PRO A 59 -5.02 -2.58 7.03
C PRO A 59 -4.43 -3.92 7.50
N LEU A 60 -3.19 -3.90 8.01
CA LEU A 60 -2.54 -5.06 8.65
C LEU A 60 -2.55 -4.93 10.18
N PRO A 61 -2.37 -6.03 10.94
CA PRO A 61 -2.17 -5.96 12.39
C PRO A 61 -1.06 -4.96 12.76
N GLY A 62 -1.35 -4.05 13.69
CA GLY A 62 -0.43 -2.98 14.11
C GLY A 62 -0.54 -1.68 13.31
N ASP A 63 -1.29 -1.66 12.20
CA ASP A 63 -1.61 -0.40 11.52
C ASP A 63 -2.53 0.49 12.36
N ARG A 64 -2.35 1.80 12.23
CA ARG A 64 -3.28 2.78 12.81
C ARG A 64 -4.56 2.77 11.99
N ILE A 65 -5.64 2.24 12.55
CA ILE A 65 -6.94 2.16 11.86
C ILE A 65 -7.46 3.52 11.36
N ALA A 66 -7.16 4.61 12.06
CA ALA A 66 -7.52 5.96 11.60
C ALA A 66 -6.90 6.35 10.24
N GLU A 67 -5.75 5.78 9.86
CA GLU A 67 -5.16 5.99 8.52
C GLU A 67 -5.95 5.25 7.43
N TRP A 68 -6.59 4.14 7.77
CA TRP A 68 -7.37 3.28 6.86
C TRP A 68 -8.88 3.56 6.90
N ARG A 69 -9.33 4.38 7.85
CA ARG A 69 -10.71 4.87 7.94
C ARG A 69 -10.68 6.39 8.14
N PRO A 70 -10.32 7.16 7.09
CA PRO A 70 -10.28 8.61 7.19
C PRO A 70 -11.67 9.16 7.55
N ALA A 71 -11.72 10.17 8.40
CA ALA A 71 -12.99 10.74 8.85
C ALA A 71 -13.79 11.29 7.65
N GLY A 72 -15.04 10.84 7.50
CA GLY A 72 -15.91 11.26 6.39
C GLY A 72 -15.57 10.61 5.05
N SER A 73 -14.73 9.58 5.02
CA SER A 73 -14.45 8.77 3.83
C SER A 73 -14.82 7.30 4.06
N PRO A 74 -15.09 6.54 2.97
CA PRO A 74 -15.19 5.09 3.05
C PRO A 74 -13.95 4.44 3.67
N ALA A 75 -14.13 3.28 4.31
CA ALA A 75 -13.01 2.50 4.81
C ALA A 75 -12.17 1.96 3.63
N LEU A 76 -10.86 2.12 3.71
CA LEU A 76 -9.93 1.75 2.64
C LEU A 76 -9.34 0.36 2.90
N THR A 77 -9.26 -0.46 1.86
CA THR A 77 -8.53 -1.73 1.85
C THR A 77 -7.62 -1.78 0.63
N ASN A 78 -6.32 -1.98 0.84
CA ASN A 78 -5.37 -2.16 -0.25
C ASN A 78 -5.09 -3.64 -0.50
N THR A 79 -5.07 -4.05 -1.77
CA THR A 79 -4.81 -5.43 -2.19
C THR A 79 -3.34 -5.83 -2.14
N GLY A 80 -2.42 -4.88 -1.97
CA GLY A 80 -0.99 -5.16 -2.03
C GLY A 80 -0.48 -5.37 -3.45
N SER A 81 0.40 -6.36 -3.61
CA SER A 81 1.07 -6.67 -4.87
C SER A 81 1.17 -8.18 -5.09
N TRP A 82 1.23 -8.57 -6.36
CA TRP A 82 1.62 -9.92 -6.80
C TRP A 82 3.04 -9.94 -7.39
N SER A 83 3.63 -8.77 -7.62
CA SER A 83 4.97 -8.64 -8.16
C SER A 83 6.01 -8.93 -7.09
N PHE A 84 6.94 -9.82 -7.39
CA PHE A 84 8.17 -9.97 -6.65
C PHE A 84 9.13 -8.85 -7.04
N ASP A 85 9.27 -7.85 -6.17
CA ASP A 85 10.20 -6.72 -6.35
C ASP A 85 11.26 -6.76 -5.25
N GLU A 86 12.48 -7.20 -5.58
CA GLU A 86 13.58 -7.33 -4.61
C GLU A 86 13.88 -6.04 -3.85
N VAL A 87 13.60 -4.87 -4.46
CA VAL A 87 13.78 -3.55 -3.83
C VAL A 87 12.90 -3.37 -2.59
N PHE A 88 11.74 -4.01 -2.54
CA PHE A 88 10.83 -3.98 -1.39
C PHE A 88 10.95 -5.22 -0.50
N LEU A 89 11.73 -6.22 -0.92
CA LEU A 89 11.80 -7.53 -0.28
C LEU A 89 13.14 -7.76 0.42
N GLY A 90 13.10 -7.80 1.76
CA GLY A 90 14.16 -8.40 2.57
C GLY A 90 14.08 -9.93 2.58
N ARG A 91 15.13 -10.59 3.07
CA ARG A 91 15.18 -12.07 3.21
C ARG A 91 14.36 -12.61 4.39
N ASP A 92 13.85 -11.73 5.24
CA ASP A 92 13.20 -12.07 6.52
C ASP A 92 11.74 -12.58 6.38
N GLY A 93 11.28 -12.80 5.15
CA GLY A 93 9.99 -13.45 4.85
C GLY A 93 8.75 -12.59 5.10
N ALA A 94 7.57 -13.19 4.89
CA ALA A 94 6.28 -12.51 4.93
C ALA A 94 5.90 -11.95 6.31
N ALA A 95 6.31 -12.62 7.39
CA ALA A 95 5.93 -12.25 8.76
C ALA A 95 6.46 -10.88 9.18
N THR A 96 7.58 -10.44 8.60
CA THR A 96 8.27 -9.20 8.97
C THR A 96 8.18 -8.15 7.87
N ASN A 97 7.88 -8.55 6.64
CA ASN A 97 7.82 -7.65 5.50
C ASN A 97 6.37 -7.40 5.03
N PRO A 98 5.84 -6.19 5.26
CA PRO A 98 4.48 -5.87 4.85
C PRO A 98 4.31 -5.70 3.32
N TYR A 99 5.38 -5.78 2.53
CA TYR A 99 5.35 -5.73 1.07
C TYR A 99 5.46 -7.12 0.42
N TRP A 100 5.39 -8.20 1.21
CA TRP A 100 5.41 -9.56 0.68
C TRP A 100 4.28 -9.78 -0.34
N PRO A 101 4.56 -10.35 -1.52
CA PRO A 101 3.56 -10.51 -2.56
C PRO A 101 2.54 -11.59 -2.22
N GLY A 102 1.45 -11.62 -2.98
CA GLY A 102 0.46 -12.70 -2.91
C GLY A 102 -0.64 -12.46 -1.89
N SER A 103 -1.07 -11.21 -1.76
CA SER A 103 -2.26 -10.87 -0.99
C SER A 103 -3.51 -10.88 -1.87
N ILE A 104 -4.59 -11.43 -1.32
CA ILE A 104 -5.94 -11.43 -1.87
C ILE A 104 -6.82 -10.62 -0.92
N VAL A 105 -7.73 -9.83 -1.48
CA VAL A 105 -8.83 -9.23 -0.75
C VAL A 105 -10.11 -9.98 -1.10
N TYR A 106 -10.71 -10.64 -0.13
CA TYR A 106 -12.02 -11.27 -0.26
C TYR A 106 -13.11 -10.25 0.08
N VAL A 107 -14.07 -10.08 -0.83
CA VAL A 107 -15.25 -9.25 -0.61
C VAL A 107 -16.44 -10.21 -0.51
N GLY A 108 -16.90 -10.41 0.73
CA GLY A 108 -18.08 -11.24 1.00
C GLY A 108 -19.39 -10.50 0.75
N ASP A 109 -20.49 -11.19 0.99
CA ASP A 109 -21.84 -10.61 0.87
C ASP A 109 -22.13 -9.58 1.97
N GLU A 110 -21.51 -9.74 3.14
CA GLU A 110 -21.66 -8.85 4.30
C GLU A 110 -20.30 -8.56 4.95
N GLY A 111 -20.20 -7.42 5.63
CA GLY A 111 -19.04 -7.05 6.43
C GLY A 111 -17.87 -6.43 5.64
N PRO A 112 -16.75 -6.14 6.33
CA PRO A 112 -15.58 -5.52 5.71
C PRO A 112 -14.82 -6.51 4.82
N PRO A 113 -14.11 -6.04 3.77
CA PRO A 113 -13.22 -6.88 2.99
C PRO A 113 -12.11 -7.51 3.85
N GLU A 114 -11.80 -8.78 3.61
CA GLU A 114 -10.80 -9.55 4.35
C GLU A 114 -9.51 -9.73 3.55
N ILE A 115 -8.37 -9.61 4.22
CA ILE A 115 -7.05 -9.77 3.59
C ILE A 115 -6.50 -11.15 3.93
N VAL A 116 -6.15 -11.90 2.88
CA VAL A 116 -5.49 -13.20 2.99
C VAL A 116 -4.14 -13.13 2.27
N SER A 117 -3.09 -13.69 2.87
CA SER A 117 -1.81 -13.89 2.19
C SER A 117 -1.65 -15.35 1.82
N VAL A 118 -1.57 -15.65 0.52
CA VAL A 118 -1.48 -17.03 0.02
C VAL A 118 -0.05 -17.47 -0.26
N LEU A 119 0.91 -16.54 -0.24
CA LEU A 119 2.34 -16.82 -0.43
C LEU A 119 3.15 -16.59 0.86
N ALA A 120 2.49 -16.47 2.03
CA ALA A 120 3.14 -16.18 3.29
C ALA A 120 4.19 -17.23 3.71
N GLU A 121 3.96 -18.49 3.33
CA GLU A 121 4.81 -19.63 3.68
C GLU A 121 6.02 -19.82 2.73
N LEU A 122 6.05 -19.09 1.61
CA LEU A 122 7.17 -19.19 0.68
C LEU A 122 8.35 -18.38 1.20
N SER A 123 9.56 -18.90 1.01
CA SER A 123 10.80 -18.16 1.26
C SER A 123 11.11 -17.19 0.13
N PHE A 124 12.04 -16.26 0.40
CA PHE A 124 12.55 -15.34 -0.61
C PHE A 124 13.13 -16.10 -1.81
N GLU A 125 13.89 -17.16 -1.55
CA GLU A 125 14.53 -17.98 -2.58
C GLU A 125 13.49 -18.71 -3.45
N GLN A 126 12.41 -19.21 -2.85
CA GLN A 126 11.33 -19.87 -3.59
C GLN A 126 10.59 -18.89 -4.51
N LEU A 127 10.31 -17.67 -4.04
CA LEU A 127 9.70 -16.63 -4.87
C LEU A 127 10.63 -16.17 -6.00
N SER A 128 11.90 -15.93 -5.69
CA SER A 128 12.92 -15.50 -6.67
C SER A 128 13.10 -16.54 -7.78
N ALA A 129 13.10 -17.83 -7.45
CA ALA A 129 13.23 -18.91 -8.42
C ALA A 129 12.00 -19.10 -9.34
N SER A 130 10.85 -18.53 -8.99
CA SER A 130 9.60 -18.65 -9.77
C SER A 130 9.48 -17.59 -10.89
N GLY A 131 10.39 -16.61 -10.91
CA GLY A 131 10.40 -15.49 -11.86
C GLY A 131 11.27 -15.67 -13.10
N THR A 132 11.86 -16.86 -13.31
CA THR A 132 12.58 -17.26 -14.53
C THR A 132 11.74 -18.19 -15.38
#